data_AF-A0A2M8WKM7-F1
#
_entry.id   AF-A0A2M8WKM7-F1
#
_cell.length_a   1.000
_cell.length_b   1.000
_cell.length_c   1.000
_cell.angle_alpha   90.00
_cell.angle_beta   90.00
_cell.angle_gamma   90.00
#
_symmetry.space_group_name_H-M   'P 1'
#
loop_
_entity.id
_entity.type
_entity.pdbx_description
1 polymer ?
#
loop_
_entity_poly.entity_id
_entity_poly.type
_entity_poly.pdbx_seq_one_letter_code
_entity_poly.pdbx_strand_id
1 'polypeptide(L)'
;MFKKFAISLTLLMSLATCDNEMNAISSRDAGQIAISSMMVLPPMDESSPATSDLRVSPAEVVAQLTGAASMNATADRWNVHGTDLGHMFVHNDDLYMMFGDTYGPDGGDWRSNVLARIADPDPRNGFSFAAMTEAADGTAAELVAASRVPGFEWTVIPTNAISAAGQMVMHYMSVRMWGEDDRWYVRRSGLASSDDNGQTWTRSKTAIWPAGTGFEQVAYVADGDMIYVFGIPQGRFGAAKLGRVAPDAMLNPASYEYWNGTRWVSNIRAAADIVPPSIGELSVAWSAAHQRWLMMYYEPNLRAIVLRQSPAPTGPWSDMQIVADSRDYPGLYAPYIVPGTDIDSEVYFTMSRWKPLYNVFLMKARIEPETPAISVRATE
;
A
#
# COMPACT_ATOMS: atom_id res chain seq x y z
N MET A 1 -53.92 -18.85 -5.56
CA MET A 1 -55.37 -19.07 -5.68
C MET A 1 -55.94 -19.16 -4.27
N PHE A 2 -56.74 -18.17 -3.86
CA PHE A 2 -57.77 -18.14 -2.78
C PHE A 2 -57.39 -18.57 -1.34
N LYS A 3 -57.32 -17.64 -0.36
CA LYS A 3 -58.41 -17.12 0.56
C LYS A 3 -58.72 -18.12 1.70
N LYS A 4 -58.99 -17.80 2.99
CA LYS A 4 -59.34 -16.61 3.83
C LYS A 4 -59.31 -17.13 5.31
N PHE A 5 -58.83 -16.41 6.34
CA PHE A 5 -59.39 -15.31 7.17
C PHE A 5 -60.50 -15.65 8.19
N ALA A 6 -60.26 -15.32 9.48
CA ALA A 6 -61.15 -14.72 10.51
C ALA A 6 -60.31 -14.45 11.80
N ILE A 7 -60.04 -13.26 12.35
CA ILE A 7 -60.80 -12.06 12.84
C ILE A 7 -61.10 -12.10 14.37
N SER A 8 -60.50 -11.15 15.11
CA SER A 8 -61.07 -10.21 16.11
C SER A 8 -59.90 -9.60 16.91
N LEU A 9 -59.50 -8.33 16.88
CA LEU A 9 -60.13 -6.98 16.96
C LEU A 9 -60.52 -6.54 18.39
N THR A 10 -59.80 -5.51 18.91
CA THR A 10 -60.22 -4.30 19.69
C THR A 10 -58.88 -3.66 20.18
N LEU A 11 -58.32 -2.53 19.70
CA LEU A 11 -58.69 -1.12 19.47
C LEU A 11 -58.93 -0.26 20.73
N LEU A 12 -57.99 0.67 21.02
CA LEU A 12 -58.12 2.14 21.17
C LEU A 12 -56.76 2.70 21.68
N MET A 13 -55.94 3.41 20.90
CA MET A 13 -55.93 4.86 20.60
C MET A 13 -55.97 5.81 21.83
N SER A 14 -54.85 6.52 22.07
CA SER A 14 -54.86 7.98 22.23
C SER A 14 -53.47 8.57 22.00
N LEU A 15 -53.43 9.59 21.14
CA LEU A 15 -52.30 10.48 20.82
C LEU A 15 -52.30 11.66 21.79
N ALA A 16 -51.12 12.13 22.22
CA ALA A 16 -50.88 13.56 22.48
C ALA A 16 -49.37 13.85 22.51
N THR A 17 -48.98 14.80 21.68
CA THR A 17 -47.68 15.46 21.54
C THR A 17 -47.56 16.67 22.47
N CYS A 18 -46.35 16.99 22.95
CA CYS A 18 -45.65 18.30 22.92
C CYS A 18 -44.72 18.52 24.13
N ASP A 19 -43.44 18.68 23.80
CA ASP A 19 -42.50 19.75 24.16
C ASP A 19 -42.10 20.09 25.61
N ASN A 20 -40.76 20.08 25.76
CA ASN A 20 -39.87 20.95 26.53
C ASN A 20 -40.10 21.16 28.03
N GLU A 21 -39.09 20.79 28.83
CA GLU A 21 -38.43 21.72 29.76
C GLU A 21 -36.95 21.37 29.96
N MET A 22 -36.09 22.39 29.82
CA MET A 22 -34.72 22.44 30.33
C MET A 22 -34.74 22.68 31.84
N ASN A 23 -33.88 22.00 32.61
CA ASN A 23 -32.77 22.65 33.32
C ASN A 23 -31.99 21.70 34.26
N ALA A 24 -30.66 21.85 34.16
CA ALA A 24 -29.66 21.84 35.22
C ALA A 24 -29.47 20.58 36.10
N ILE A 25 -28.42 19.82 35.80
CA ILE A 25 -27.53 19.23 36.82
C ILE A 25 -26.08 19.52 36.43
N SER A 26 -25.35 20.08 37.39
CA SER A 26 -24.00 20.62 37.28
C SER A 26 -22.90 19.56 37.36
N SER A 27 -21.88 19.76 36.53
CA SER A 27 -20.44 19.60 36.82
C SER A 27 -19.98 18.42 37.70
N ARG A 28 -19.20 17.50 37.11
CA ARG A 28 -17.84 17.13 37.55
C ARG A 28 -17.16 16.19 36.53
N ASP A 29 -15.92 16.53 36.24
CA ASP A 29 -14.83 15.71 35.66
C ASP A 29 -15.01 15.12 34.25
N ALA A 30 -14.72 15.95 33.24
CA ALA A 30 -14.17 15.47 31.97
C ALA A 30 -12.71 15.96 31.88
N GLY A 31 -11.78 15.01 32.01
CA GLY A 31 -10.37 15.24 31.77
C GLY A 31 -10.12 15.70 30.33
N GLN A 32 -9.24 16.68 30.19
CA GLN A 32 -8.75 17.21 28.92
C GLN A 32 -8.16 16.08 28.06
N ILE A 33 -8.83 15.76 26.96
CA ILE A 33 -8.17 15.11 25.82
C ILE A 33 -7.49 16.24 25.06
N ALA A 34 -6.15 16.25 25.07
CA ALA A 34 -5.36 17.12 24.22
C ALA A 34 -5.63 16.75 22.75
N ILE A 35 -6.36 17.60 22.06
CA ILE A 35 -6.60 17.50 20.62
C ILE A 35 -5.29 17.96 19.96
N SER A 36 -4.50 17.01 19.47
CA SER A 36 -3.29 17.32 18.71
C SER A 36 -3.67 18.12 17.46
N SER A 37 -2.95 19.22 17.23
CA SER A 37 -3.23 20.23 16.21
C SER A 37 -3.47 19.65 14.81
N MET A 38 -4.69 19.80 14.30
CA MET A 38 -5.01 19.62 12.89
C MET A 38 -4.47 20.82 12.10
N MET A 39 -3.57 20.59 11.14
CA MET A 39 -3.25 21.60 10.12
C MET A 39 -4.44 21.73 9.17
N VAL A 40 -5.13 22.87 9.24
CA VAL A 40 -6.05 23.31 8.20
C VAL A 40 -5.20 23.83 7.03
N LEU A 41 -5.23 23.13 5.89
CA LEU A 41 -4.59 23.63 4.67
C LEU A 41 -5.31 24.91 4.19
N PRO A 42 -4.58 25.97 3.82
CA PRO A 42 -5.20 27.16 3.23
C PRO A 42 -5.78 26.83 1.85
N PRO A 43 -6.82 27.56 1.40
CA PRO A 43 -7.34 27.41 0.04
C PRO A 43 -6.24 27.70 -0.99
N MET A 44 -6.12 26.85 -2.01
CA MET A 44 -5.13 27.00 -3.08
C MET A 44 -5.39 28.31 -3.85
N ASP A 45 -4.43 29.22 -3.77
CA ASP A 45 -4.35 30.42 -4.60
C ASP A 45 -3.86 30.00 -6.00
N GLU A 46 -4.56 30.39 -7.07
CA GLU A 46 -4.29 30.02 -8.48
C GLU A 46 -3.02 30.68 -9.06
N SER A 47 -2.05 31.04 -8.22
CA SER A 47 -0.77 31.63 -8.63
C SER A 47 0.45 30.96 -7.96
N SER A 48 0.41 29.63 -7.79
CA SER A 48 1.60 28.87 -7.43
C SER A 48 2.71 29.08 -8.48
N PRO A 49 3.96 29.39 -8.07
CA PRO A 49 5.08 29.46 -9.00
C PRO A 49 5.23 28.10 -9.72
N ALA A 50 5.67 28.14 -10.98
CA ALA A 50 5.98 26.93 -11.74
C ALA A 50 6.84 26.00 -10.89
N THR A 51 6.24 24.92 -10.42
CA THR A 51 6.87 24.03 -9.45
C THR A 51 7.92 23.22 -10.21
N SER A 52 9.19 23.38 -9.84
CA SER A 52 10.33 22.76 -10.51
C SER A 52 10.17 21.24 -10.56
N ASP A 53 10.53 20.63 -11.69
CA ASP A 53 10.59 19.18 -11.77
C ASP A 53 11.62 18.63 -10.77
N LEU A 54 11.37 17.47 -10.19
CA LEU A 54 12.31 16.83 -9.28
C LEU A 54 13.28 15.96 -10.08
N ARG A 55 14.55 15.93 -9.67
CA ARG A 55 15.53 14.96 -10.13
C ARG A 55 15.83 13.96 -9.03
N VAL A 56 15.92 12.67 -9.41
CA VAL A 56 16.33 11.59 -8.51
C VAL A 56 17.72 11.07 -8.89
N SER A 57 18.56 10.83 -7.89
CA SER A 57 19.87 10.20 -8.10
C SER A 57 19.75 8.68 -8.26
N PRO A 58 20.80 8.00 -8.77
CA PRO A 58 20.91 6.55 -8.60
C PRO A 58 20.83 6.17 -7.11
N ALA A 59 20.21 5.03 -6.83
CA ALA A 59 20.02 4.54 -5.48
C ALA A 59 21.25 3.79 -4.94
N GLU A 60 21.39 3.87 -3.62
CA GLU A 60 22.42 3.22 -2.82
C GLU A 60 21.77 2.24 -1.82
N VAL A 61 22.46 1.15 -1.53
CA VAL A 61 22.03 0.20 -0.48
C VAL A 61 22.34 0.79 0.89
N VAL A 62 21.35 0.84 1.77
CA VAL A 62 21.51 1.19 3.19
C VAL A 62 21.78 -0.08 4.00
N ALA A 63 20.93 -1.09 3.85
CA ALA A 63 21.02 -2.33 4.61
C ALA A 63 20.36 -3.51 3.88
N GLN A 64 20.87 -4.73 4.11
CA GLN A 64 20.12 -5.95 3.83
C GLN A 64 19.20 -6.24 5.04
N LEU A 65 17.88 -6.37 4.79
CA LEU A 65 16.88 -6.47 5.84
C LEU A 65 16.53 -7.91 6.23
N THR A 66 16.67 -8.85 5.28
CA THR A 66 16.26 -10.25 5.47
C THR A 66 17.37 -11.22 5.05
N GLY A 67 17.25 -12.47 5.50
CA GLY A 67 18.19 -13.57 5.26
C GLY A 67 19.31 -13.63 6.30
N ALA A 68 20.13 -14.67 6.21
CA ALA A 68 21.18 -14.96 7.19
C ALA A 68 22.24 -13.85 7.34
N ALA A 69 22.52 -13.11 6.26
CA ALA A 69 23.50 -12.01 6.25
C ALA A 69 22.92 -10.66 6.70
N SER A 70 21.62 -10.57 6.98
CA SER A 70 20.99 -9.32 7.43
C SER A 70 21.35 -9.02 8.89
N MET A 71 21.30 -7.73 9.26
CA MET A 71 21.40 -7.32 10.66
C MET A 71 20.29 -7.92 11.54
N ASN A 72 19.18 -8.31 10.91
CA ASN A 72 18.04 -8.92 11.55
C ASN A 72 18.21 -10.43 11.75
N ALA A 73 19.23 -11.06 11.15
CA ALA A 73 19.50 -12.50 11.22
C ALA A 73 18.23 -13.36 11.06
N THR A 74 17.37 -12.99 10.09
CA THR A 74 16.00 -13.53 10.03
C THR A 74 15.95 -15.04 9.75
N ALA A 75 17.01 -15.59 9.16
CA ALA A 75 17.15 -17.03 8.98
C ALA A 75 17.21 -17.76 10.33
N ASP A 76 18.07 -17.28 11.23
CA ASP A 76 18.29 -17.91 12.53
C ASP A 76 17.16 -17.60 13.52
N ARG A 77 16.61 -16.39 13.47
CA ARG A 77 15.58 -15.93 14.44
C ARG A 77 14.18 -16.43 14.10
N TRP A 78 13.83 -16.53 12.81
CA TRP A 78 12.44 -16.76 12.38
C TRP A 78 12.28 -17.72 11.20
N ASN A 79 13.35 -18.45 10.84
CA ASN A 79 13.37 -19.35 9.68
C ASN A 79 13.09 -18.63 8.34
N VAL A 80 13.46 -17.36 8.20
CA VAL A 80 13.29 -16.57 6.96
C VAL A 80 14.64 -16.44 6.26
N HIS A 81 14.92 -17.37 5.34
CA HIS A 81 16.17 -17.42 4.58
C HIS A 81 16.13 -16.57 3.32
N GLY A 82 14.96 -16.47 2.70
CA GLY A 82 14.70 -15.56 1.59
C GLY A 82 13.23 -15.17 1.49
N THR A 83 12.98 -13.95 1.06
CA THR A 83 11.65 -13.35 0.98
C THR A 83 11.65 -12.13 0.08
N ASP A 84 10.47 -11.60 -0.25
CA ASP A 84 10.28 -10.43 -1.09
C ASP A 84 9.21 -9.44 -0.61
N LEU A 85 9.05 -8.40 -1.43
CA LEU A 85 8.20 -7.24 -1.25
C LEU A 85 8.71 -6.30 -0.16
N GLY A 86 8.33 -6.53 1.09
CA GLY A 86 8.71 -5.64 2.20
C GLY A 86 8.05 -4.27 2.13
N HIS A 87 6.76 -4.20 1.76
CA HIS A 87 6.00 -2.96 1.87
C HIS A 87 5.64 -2.70 3.32
N MET A 88 5.52 -1.43 3.68
CA MET A 88 5.36 -1.01 5.07
C MET A 88 4.10 -0.21 5.30
N PHE A 89 3.62 -0.23 6.55
CA PHE A 89 2.51 0.60 7.00
C PHE A 89 2.63 0.87 8.49
N VAL A 90 2.12 2.01 8.92
CA VAL A 90 2.05 2.40 10.33
C VAL A 90 0.71 1.95 10.91
N HIS A 91 0.73 1.37 12.11
CA HIS A 91 -0.45 1.01 12.88
C HIS A 91 -0.17 1.17 14.38
N ASN A 92 -0.99 1.92 15.10
CA ASN A 92 -0.81 2.20 16.53
C ASN A 92 0.62 2.65 16.89
N ASP A 93 1.15 3.62 16.15
CA ASP A 93 2.51 4.18 16.27
C ASP A 93 3.67 3.21 15.96
N ASP A 94 3.38 1.92 15.73
CA ASP A 94 4.36 0.93 15.32
C ASP A 94 4.45 0.88 13.78
N LEU A 95 5.68 0.72 13.27
CA LEU A 95 5.94 0.47 11.86
C LEU A 95 6.00 -1.04 11.62
N TYR A 96 5.21 -1.51 10.64
CA TYR A 96 5.17 -2.90 10.23
C TYR A 96 5.68 -3.05 8.81
N MET A 97 6.32 -4.19 8.52
CA MET A 97 6.81 -4.56 7.20
C MET A 97 6.26 -5.93 6.81
N MET A 98 5.57 -5.98 5.68
CA MET A 98 4.89 -7.16 5.17
C MET A 98 5.58 -7.69 3.92
N PHE A 99 5.77 -9.00 3.90
CA PHE A 99 6.52 -9.70 2.87
C PHE A 99 5.65 -10.70 2.11
N GLY A 100 6.09 -11.06 0.91
CA GLY A 100 5.46 -12.07 0.07
C GLY A 100 6.02 -13.47 0.29
N ASP A 101 6.30 -14.16 -0.81
CA ASP A 101 6.72 -15.55 -0.80
C ASP A 101 8.02 -15.69 0.00
N THR A 102 7.97 -16.49 1.06
CA THR A 102 9.02 -16.59 2.07
C THR A 102 9.44 -18.03 2.24
N TYR A 103 10.74 -18.29 2.22
CA TYR A 103 11.29 -19.63 2.29
C TYR A 103 12.25 -19.80 3.46
N GLY A 104 12.23 -21.01 4.03
CA GLY A 104 13.26 -21.53 4.93
C GLY A 104 14.48 -22.09 4.16
N PRO A 105 15.29 -22.95 4.80
CA PRO A 105 16.48 -23.56 4.19
C PRO A 105 16.16 -24.26 2.88
N ASP A 106 17.08 -24.15 1.92
CA ASP A 106 17.02 -24.84 0.62
C ASP A 106 15.73 -24.60 -0.20
N GLY A 107 15.02 -23.49 0.05
CA GLY A 107 13.75 -23.18 -0.60
C GLY A 107 12.55 -23.95 -0.02
N GLY A 108 12.72 -24.63 1.12
CA GLY A 108 11.65 -25.29 1.87
C GLY A 108 10.83 -24.33 2.73
N ASP A 109 9.94 -24.89 3.55
CA ASP A 109 9.09 -24.17 4.51
C ASP A 109 8.47 -22.87 3.96
N TRP A 110 7.79 -23.01 2.82
CA TRP A 110 7.22 -21.89 2.09
C TRP A 110 6.00 -21.31 2.80
N ARG A 111 6.02 -20.01 3.07
CA ARG A 111 4.91 -19.20 3.58
C ARG A 111 4.61 -18.08 2.58
N SER A 112 3.34 -17.88 2.21
CA SER A 112 2.97 -16.93 1.15
C SER A 112 3.10 -15.46 1.57
N ASN A 113 3.08 -15.21 2.88
CA ASN A 113 3.14 -13.87 3.47
C ASN A 113 3.56 -13.96 4.93
N VAL A 114 4.42 -13.04 5.36
CA VAL A 114 4.87 -12.90 6.76
C VAL A 114 4.93 -11.41 7.14
N LEU A 115 4.87 -11.11 8.44
CA LEU A 115 4.84 -9.74 8.98
C LEU A 115 5.96 -9.56 10.01
N ALA A 116 6.73 -8.48 9.87
CA ALA A 116 7.66 -8.01 10.88
C ALA A 116 7.14 -6.71 11.51
N ARG A 117 7.41 -6.54 12.81
CA ARG A 117 7.34 -5.25 13.49
C ARG A 117 8.74 -4.67 13.62
N ILE A 118 8.90 -3.43 13.18
CA ILE A 118 10.17 -2.70 13.22
C ILE A 118 10.38 -2.11 14.62
N ALA A 119 11.57 -2.33 15.20
CA ALA A 119 11.92 -1.80 16.51
C ALA A 119 12.36 -0.33 16.45
N ASP A 120 13.08 0.02 15.39
CA ASP A 120 13.56 1.38 15.13
C ASP A 120 13.06 1.83 13.76
N PRO A 121 12.04 2.73 13.71
CA PRO A 121 11.43 3.18 12.47
C PRO A 121 12.28 4.23 11.73
N ASP A 122 13.48 4.57 12.21
CA ASP A 122 14.40 5.44 11.46
C ASP A 122 15.09 4.65 10.34
N PRO A 123 14.81 4.97 9.05
CA PRO A 123 15.42 4.24 7.93
C PRO A 123 16.95 4.41 7.88
N ARG A 124 17.52 5.45 8.49
CA ARG A 124 18.98 5.65 8.55
C ARG A 124 19.68 4.57 9.36
N ASN A 125 18.95 3.92 10.27
CA ASN A 125 19.46 2.86 11.13
C ASN A 125 19.24 1.45 10.54
N GLY A 126 18.66 1.35 9.34
CA GLY A 126 18.56 0.08 8.61
C GLY A 126 17.44 -0.86 9.07
N PHE A 127 16.46 -0.37 9.82
CA PHE A 127 15.27 -1.11 10.30
C PHE A 127 15.57 -2.42 11.03
N SER A 128 15.99 -2.32 12.29
CA SER A 128 16.07 -3.48 13.16
C SER A 128 14.66 -4.05 13.46
N PHE A 129 14.51 -5.37 13.43
CA PHE A 129 13.23 -6.05 13.65
C PHE A 129 13.07 -6.41 15.13
N ALA A 130 11.98 -5.92 15.72
CA ALA A 130 11.58 -6.26 17.08
C ALA A 130 11.09 -7.71 17.15
N ALA A 131 10.18 -8.07 16.25
CA ALA A 131 9.51 -9.37 16.20
C ALA A 131 8.99 -9.65 14.79
N MET A 132 8.72 -10.91 14.49
CA MET A 132 7.76 -11.30 13.46
C MET A 132 6.47 -11.78 14.12
N THR A 133 5.36 -11.84 13.37
CA THR A 133 4.22 -12.65 13.81
C THR A 133 4.66 -14.11 13.78
N GLU A 134 4.70 -14.75 14.94
CA GLU A 134 5.30 -16.08 15.12
C GLU A 134 4.25 -17.19 15.14
N ALA A 135 4.60 -18.34 14.58
CA ALA A 135 3.91 -19.59 14.78
C ALA A 135 4.25 -20.18 16.16
N ALA A 136 3.58 -21.26 16.54
CA ALA A 136 3.77 -21.89 17.85
C ALA A 136 5.21 -22.40 18.11
N ASP A 137 6.00 -22.60 17.05
CA ASP A 137 7.40 -23.03 17.12
C ASP A 137 8.41 -21.87 17.09
N GLY A 138 7.94 -20.61 17.09
CA GLY A 138 8.76 -19.41 17.05
C GLY A 138 9.23 -19.00 15.64
N THR A 139 8.87 -19.76 14.59
CA THR A 139 9.15 -19.36 13.21
C THR A 139 8.15 -18.29 12.74
N ALA A 140 8.48 -17.52 11.70
CA ALA A 140 7.52 -16.59 11.11
C ALA A 140 6.27 -17.34 10.60
N ALA A 141 5.08 -16.92 11.04
CA ALA A 141 3.81 -17.51 10.65
C ALA A 141 3.35 -17.03 9.27
N GLU A 142 2.74 -17.93 8.48
CA GLU A 142 1.93 -17.53 7.33
C GLU A 142 0.61 -16.90 7.82
N LEU A 143 0.39 -15.62 7.50
CA LEU A 143 -0.73 -14.83 8.03
C LEU A 143 -2.05 -15.24 7.38
N VAL A 144 -2.05 -15.32 6.06
CA VAL A 144 -3.18 -15.69 5.21
C VAL A 144 -2.76 -16.87 4.35
N ALA A 145 -3.14 -18.07 4.79
CA ALA A 145 -2.75 -19.32 4.17
C ALA A 145 -3.26 -19.46 2.73
N ALA A 146 -2.40 -19.78 1.78
CA ALA A 146 -2.82 -20.15 0.43
C ALA A 146 -3.37 -21.59 0.38
N SER A 147 -4.31 -21.83 -0.56
CA SER A 147 -4.86 -23.17 -0.82
C SER A 147 -3.79 -24.17 -1.30
N ARG A 148 -2.71 -23.67 -1.94
CA ARG A 148 -1.62 -24.44 -2.56
C ARG A 148 -2.11 -25.49 -3.55
N VAL A 149 -3.18 -25.18 -4.29
CA VAL A 149 -3.75 -26.06 -5.32
C VAL A 149 -3.35 -25.53 -6.69
N PRO A 150 -2.51 -26.25 -7.47
CA PRO A 150 -2.09 -25.83 -8.81
C PRO A 150 -3.27 -25.49 -9.71
N GLY A 151 -3.19 -24.35 -10.41
CA GLY A 151 -4.25 -23.89 -11.32
C GLY A 151 -5.53 -23.40 -10.62
N PHE A 152 -5.59 -23.49 -9.29
CA PHE A 152 -6.61 -22.84 -8.47
C PHE A 152 -5.98 -21.66 -7.74
N GLU A 153 -5.35 -21.85 -6.59
CA GLU A 153 -4.66 -20.82 -5.81
C GLU A 153 -3.32 -21.40 -5.36
N TRP A 154 -2.25 -20.98 -6.04
CA TRP A 154 -0.89 -21.41 -5.77
C TRP A 154 -0.30 -20.69 -4.56
N THR A 155 -0.46 -19.37 -4.51
CA THR A 155 0.00 -18.51 -3.42
C THR A 155 -0.95 -17.32 -3.21
N VAL A 156 -0.87 -16.71 -2.03
CA VAL A 156 -1.54 -15.47 -1.71
C VAL A 156 -0.50 -14.42 -1.38
N ILE A 157 -0.30 -13.51 -2.34
CA ILE A 157 0.73 -12.48 -2.25
C ILE A 157 0.08 -11.19 -1.72
N PRO A 158 0.58 -10.62 -0.61
CA PRO A 158 0.13 -9.33 -0.11
C PRO A 158 0.72 -8.25 -1.00
N THR A 159 -0.11 -7.39 -1.58
CA THR A 159 0.37 -6.36 -2.50
C THR A 159 0.52 -5.01 -1.81
N ASN A 160 -0.27 -4.78 -0.76
CA ASN A 160 -0.15 -3.63 0.13
C ASN A 160 -0.92 -3.87 1.43
N ALA A 161 -0.65 -3.07 2.46
CA ALA A 161 -1.43 -3.05 3.69
C ALA A 161 -1.49 -1.62 4.26
N ILE A 162 -2.53 -1.31 5.04
CA ILE A 162 -2.73 -0.01 5.66
C ILE A 162 -3.50 -0.15 6.99
N SER A 163 -3.30 0.78 7.92
CA SER A 163 -4.17 0.93 9.08
C SER A 163 -5.38 1.77 8.72
N ALA A 164 -6.59 1.23 8.87
CA ALA A 164 -7.83 1.93 8.57
C ALA A 164 -8.91 1.56 9.60
N ALA A 165 -9.62 2.58 10.10
CA ALA A 165 -10.67 2.41 11.10
C ALA A 165 -10.25 1.57 12.33
N GLY A 166 -8.99 1.70 12.76
CA GLY A 166 -8.44 0.98 13.91
C GLY A 166 -8.05 -0.47 13.64
N GLN A 167 -8.11 -0.94 12.39
CA GLN A 167 -7.74 -2.30 11.99
C GLN A 167 -6.57 -2.26 11.00
N MET A 168 -5.78 -3.33 10.97
CA MET A 168 -4.86 -3.56 9.86
C MET A 168 -5.65 -4.18 8.70
N VAL A 169 -5.48 -3.64 7.50
CA VAL A 169 -6.15 -4.12 6.27
C VAL A 169 -5.09 -4.44 5.23
N MET A 170 -5.04 -5.69 4.78
CA MET A 170 -4.12 -6.21 3.77
C MET A 170 -4.89 -6.42 2.47
N HIS A 171 -4.40 -5.83 1.38
CA HIS A 171 -4.80 -6.24 0.03
C HIS A 171 -3.89 -7.36 -0.46
N TYR A 172 -4.50 -8.41 -1.03
CA TYR A 172 -3.78 -9.54 -1.57
C TYR A 172 -4.26 -9.91 -2.97
N MET A 173 -3.37 -10.53 -3.75
CA MET A 173 -3.74 -11.27 -4.95
C MET A 173 -3.71 -12.78 -4.71
N SER A 174 -4.74 -13.47 -5.19
CA SER A 174 -4.83 -14.94 -5.19
C SER A 174 -4.22 -15.45 -6.50
N VAL A 175 -2.92 -15.77 -6.47
CA VAL A 175 -2.18 -16.20 -7.67
C VAL A 175 -2.62 -17.60 -8.05
N ARG A 176 -3.09 -17.76 -9.28
CA ARG A 176 -3.51 -19.05 -9.85
C ARG A 176 -2.32 -19.84 -10.37
N MET A 177 -1.41 -19.16 -11.07
CA MET A 177 -0.21 -19.74 -11.64
C MET A 177 0.79 -18.66 -12.03
N TRP A 178 2.08 -18.95 -11.87
CA TRP A 178 3.18 -18.21 -12.46
C TRP A 178 3.31 -18.57 -13.94
N GLY A 179 3.56 -17.57 -14.78
CA GLY A 179 3.83 -17.71 -16.21
C GLY A 179 5.27 -17.31 -16.54
N GLU A 180 5.56 -17.24 -17.84
CA GLU A 180 6.88 -16.81 -18.34
C GLU A 180 6.98 -15.28 -18.39
N ASP A 181 8.22 -14.77 -18.43
CA ASP A 181 8.57 -13.37 -18.69
C ASP A 181 7.76 -12.35 -17.87
N ASP A 182 7.82 -12.44 -16.53
CA ASP A 182 7.13 -11.50 -15.62
C ASP A 182 5.60 -11.47 -15.75
N ARG A 183 5.01 -12.56 -16.27
CA ARG A 183 3.56 -12.75 -16.32
C ARG A 183 3.11 -13.75 -15.28
N TRP A 184 1.97 -13.48 -14.65
CA TRP A 184 1.25 -14.43 -13.83
C TRP A 184 -0.24 -14.18 -13.93
N TYR A 185 -1.02 -15.19 -13.55
CA TYR A 185 -2.46 -15.13 -13.60
C TYR A 185 -3.01 -15.26 -12.19
N VAL A 186 -3.98 -14.42 -11.86
CA VAL A 186 -4.68 -14.45 -10.57
C VAL A 186 -6.09 -14.96 -10.76
N ARG A 187 -6.68 -15.49 -9.69
CA ARG A 187 -8.12 -15.79 -9.64
C ARG A 187 -8.94 -14.52 -9.40
N ARG A 188 -8.42 -13.68 -8.51
CA ARG A 188 -9.06 -12.52 -7.88
C ARG A 188 -8.04 -11.78 -7.01
N SER A 189 -8.36 -10.53 -6.65
CA SER A 189 -7.79 -9.86 -5.48
C SER A 189 -8.83 -9.77 -4.36
N GLY A 190 -8.39 -9.45 -3.14
CA GLY A 190 -9.29 -9.26 -2.02
C GLY A 190 -8.60 -8.65 -0.81
N LEU A 191 -9.39 -8.38 0.24
CA LEU A 191 -8.89 -7.87 1.51
C LEU A 191 -8.88 -8.94 2.60
N ALA A 192 -7.88 -8.88 3.47
CA ALA A 192 -7.87 -9.54 4.77
C ALA A 192 -7.66 -8.48 5.86
N SER A 193 -8.15 -8.73 7.06
CA SER A 193 -8.01 -7.79 8.18
C SER A 193 -7.54 -8.46 9.47
N SER A 194 -6.90 -7.68 10.32
CA SER A 194 -6.50 -8.04 11.68
C SER A 194 -6.94 -6.94 12.66
N ASP A 195 -7.48 -7.36 13.80
CA ASP A 195 -7.92 -6.50 14.92
C ASP A 195 -7.07 -6.70 16.18
N ASP A 196 -6.01 -7.51 16.10
CA ASP A 196 -5.15 -7.91 17.20
C ASP A 196 -3.66 -7.58 16.96
N ASN A 197 -3.39 -6.48 16.26
CA ASN A 197 -2.05 -6.03 15.87
C ASN A 197 -1.27 -7.05 15.01
N GLY A 198 -1.97 -7.68 14.07
CA GLY A 198 -1.36 -8.55 13.06
C GLY A 198 -1.05 -9.97 13.53
N GLN A 199 -1.59 -10.39 14.68
CA GLN A 199 -1.40 -11.75 15.20
C GLN A 199 -2.30 -12.76 14.48
N THR A 200 -3.55 -12.38 14.20
CA THR A 200 -4.49 -13.19 13.42
C THR A 200 -5.09 -12.38 12.28
N TRP A 201 -5.34 -13.06 11.15
CA TRP A 201 -5.83 -12.44 9.93
C TRP A 201 -7.04 -13.19 9.36
N THR A 202 -8.07 -12.44 8.99
CA THR A 202 -9.30 -12.99 8.41
C THR A 202 -9.51 -12.46 7.00
N ARG A 203 -9.59 -13.35 6.01
CA ARG A 203 -9.99 -12.97 4.64
C ARG A 203 -11.44 -12.47 4.64
N SER A 204 -11.68 -11.33 4.03
CA SER A 204 -13.03 -10.84 3.78
C SER A 204 -13.78 -11.75 2.83
N LYS A 205 -15.05 -12.02 3.15
CA LYS A 205 -15.95 -12.82 2.31
C LYS A 205 -16.60 -11.98 1.21
N THR A 206 -16.53 -10.66 1.32
CA THR A 206 -17.24 -9.71 0.44
C THR A 206 -16.30 -8.74 -0.26
N ALA A 207 -15.18 -8.36 0.36
CA ALA A 207 -14.18 -7.47 -0.22
C ALA A 207 -13.27 -8.22 -1.20
N ILE A 208 -13.83 -8.55 -2.37
CA ILE A 208 -13.20 -9.38 -3.40
C ILE A 208 -13.45 -8.75 -4.78
N TRP A 209 -12.40 -8.65 -5.58
CA TRP A 209 -12.48 -8.17 -6.97
C TRP A 209 -12.11 -9.30 -7.93
N PRO A 210 -12.83 -9.46 -9.06
CA PRO A 210 -12.47 -10.44 -10.07
C PRO A 210 -11.14 -10.07 -10.74
N ALA A 211 -10.46 -11.06 -11.32
CA ALA A 211 -9.31 -10.81 -12.17
C ALA A 211 -9.69 -9.99 -13.43
N GLY A 212 -8.73 -9.26 -13.98
CA GLY A 212 -8.88 -8.39 -15.14
C GLY A 212 -9.49 -7.02 -14.84
N THR A 213 -9.41 -6.54 -13.59
CA THR A 213 -9.94 -5.22 -13.20
C THR A 213 -8.89 -4.11 -13.29
N GLY A 214 -7.60 -4.44 -13.23
CA GLY A 214 -6.51 -3.46 -13.13
C GLY A 214 -6.23 -3.02 -11.69
N PHE A 215 -6.68 -3.80 -10.71
CA PHE A 215 -6.48 -3.58 -9.27
C PHE A 215 -6.11 -4.91 -8.59
N GLU A 216 -5.38 -5.76 -9.31
CA GLU A 216 -4.87 -7.03 -8.80
C GLU A 216 -3.70 -6.81 -7.85
N GLN A 217 -2.89 -5.78 -8.10
CA GLN A 217 -1.90 -5.25 -7.16
C GLN A 217 -2.19 -3.78 -6.94
N VAL A 218 -1.92 -3.29 -5.73
CA VAL A 218 -2.25 -1.92 -5.36
C VAL A 218 -1.15 -1.24 -4.56
N ALA A 219 -1.18 0.08 -4.51
CA ALA A 219 -0.58 0.89 -3.46
C ALA A 219 -1.68 1.74 -2.80
N TYR A 220 -1.78 1.69 -1.48
CA TYR A 220 -2.70 2.52 -0.71
C TYR A 220 -1.98 3.76 -0.17
N VAL A 221 -2.66 4.91 -0.27
CA VAL A 221 -2.21 6.16 0.37
C VAL A 221 -3.40 6.84 1.01
N ALA A 222 -3.33 7.06 2.33
CA ALA A 222 -4.30 7.90 3.03
C ALA A 222 -3.99 9.37 2.78
N ASP A 223 -4.98 10.14 2.36
CA ASP A 223 -4.89 11.58 2.14
C ASP A 223 -6.26 12.22 2.37
N GLY A 224 -6.32 13.16 3.31
CA GLY A 224 -7.57 13.77 3.77
C GLY A 224 -8.54 12.73 4.37
N ASP A 225 -9.77 12.72 3.86
CA ASP A 225 -10.85 11.82 4.26
C ASP A 225 -10.91 10.53 3.43
N MET A 226 -9.95 10.32 2.51
CA MET A 226 -9.95 9.20 1.58
C MET A 226 -8.67 8.37 1.68
N ILE A 227 -8.79 7.13 1.24
CA ILE A 227 -7.66 6.28 0.88
C ILE A 227 -7.66 6.16 -0.63
N TYR A 228 -6.61 6.65 -1.27
CA TYR A 228 -6.35 6.43 -2.69
C TYR A 228 -5.78 5.04 -2.93
N VAL A 229 -6.18 4.45 -4.05
CA VAL A 229 -5.85 3.08 -4.46
C VAL A 229 -5.26 3.14 -5.86
N PHE A 230 -3.94 3.09 -5.95
CA PHE A 230 -3.24 3.00 -7.23
C PHE A 230 -3.15 1.54 -7.62
N GLY A 231 -3.89 1.13 -8.66
CA GLY A 231 -4.02 -0.27 -9.08
C GLY A 231 -3.25 -0.57 -10.36
N ILE A 232 -2.66 -1.76 -10.43
CA ILE A 232 -2.13 -2.36 -11.66
C ILE A 232 -2.67 -3.79 -11.81
N PRO A 233 -2.67 -4.34 -13.04
CA PRO A 233 -3.15 -5.69 -13.25
C PRO A 233 -2.18 -6.75 -12.75
N GLN A 234 -2.58 -8.02 -12.87
CA GLN A 234 -1.68 -9.16 -12.74
C GLN A 234 -0.50 -9.06 -13.73
N GLY A 235 0.66 -9.56 -13.35
CA GLY A 235 1.89 -9.37 -14.13
C GLY A 235 2.46 -7.97 -13.98
N ARG A 236 3.33 -7.58 -14.93
CA ARG A 236 4.03 -6.27 -14.89
C ARG A 236 3.82 -5.40 -16.13
N PHE A 237 2.91 -5.77 -17.04
CA PHE A 237 2.76 -5.14 -18.36
C PHE A 237 1.51 -4.28 -18.51
N GLY A 238 0.87 -3.92 -17.41
CA GLY A 238 -0.32 -3.06 -17.41
C GLY A 238 -0.03 -1.61 -17.06
N ALA A 239 -1.04 -0.76 -17.26
CA ALA A 239 -1.07 0.63 -16.82
C ALA A 239 -1.49 0.74 -15.35
N ALA A 240 -1.18 1.89 -14.72
CA ALA A 240 -1.73 2.24 -13.42
C ALA A 240 -3.08 2.93 -13.59
N LYS A 241 -4.02 2.56 -12.71
CA LYS A 241 -5.36 3.13 -12.57
C LYS A 241 -5.54 3.67 -11.16
N LEU A 242 -6.55 4.50 -10.96
CA LEU A 242 -6.81 5.14 -9.67
C LEU A 242 -8.23 4.85 -9.18
N GLY A 243 -8.32 4.40 -7.94
CA GLY A 243 -9.54 4.35 -7.14
C GLY A 243 -9.38 5.13 -5.84
N ARG A 244 -10.49 5.27 -5.11
CA ARG A 244 -10.50 5.79 -3.74
C ARG A 244 -11.67 5.23 -2.94
N VAL A 245 -11.54 5.22 -1.63
CA VAL A 245 -12.59 4.79 -0.69
C VAL A 245 -12.42 5.51 0.65
N ALA A 246 -13.51 5.72 1.39
CA ALA A 246 -13.43 6.18 2.76
C ALA A 246 -12.79 5.10 3.67
N PRO A 247 -11.98 5.47 4.69
CA PRO A 247 -11.31 4.50 5.56
C PRO A 247 -12.23 3.46 6.22
N ASP A 248 -13.40 3.89 6.70
CA ASP A 248 -14.40 3.03 7.35
C ASP A 248 -15.17 2.12 6.37
N ALA A 249 -15.03 2.37 5.07
CA ALA A 249 -15.73 1.65 4.01
C ALA A 249 -14.82 0.71 3.21
N MET A 250 -13.53 0.55 3.57
CA MET A 250 -12.57 -0.30 2.82
C MET A 250 -13.06 -1.74 2.61
N LEU A 251 -13.76 -2.34 3.59
CA LEU A 251 -14.26 -3.72 3.46
C LEU A 251 -15.54 -3.84 2.61
N ASN A 252 -16.03 -2.74 2.03
CA ASN A 252 -17.21 -2.70 1.16
C ASN A 252 -16.83 -2.27 -0.28
N PRO A 253 -16.67 -3.22 -1.23
CA PRO A 253 -16.35 -2.89 -2.62
C PRO A 253 -17.31 -1.93 -3.31
N ALA A 254 -18.58 -1.88 -2.89
CA ALA A 254 -19.57 -0.99 -3.48
C ALA A 254 -19.34 0.49 -3.13
N SER A 255 -18.53 0.78 -2.10
CA SER A 255 -18.17 2.14 -1.69
C SER A 255 -16.95 2.70 -2.44
N TYR A 256 -16.27 1.89 -3.24
CA TYR A 256 -15.11 2.34 -4.00
C TYR A 256 -15.55 3.19 -5.20
N GLU A 257 -14.84 4.29 -5.41
CA GLU A 257 -14.96 5.12 -6.60
C GLU A 257 -13.67 5.05 -7.42
N TYR A 258 -13.79 5.17 -8.73
CA TYR A 258 -12.68 5.02 -9.66
C TYR A 258 -12.61 6.23 -10.60
N TRP A 259 -11.40 6.71 -10.86
CA TRP A 259 -11.17 7.84 -11.73
C TRP A 259 -11.30 7.40 -13.19
N ASN A 260 -12.28 7.96 -13.91
CA ASN A 260 -12.50 7.62 -15.32
C ASN A 260 -11.76 8.55 -16.31
N GLY A 261 -10.85 9.38 -15.82
CA GLY A 261 -10.18 10.43 -16.60
C GLY A 261 -10.82 11.83 -16.49
N THR A 262 -12.06 11.91 -15.99
CA THR A 262 -12.79 13.19 -15.86
C THR A 262 -13.52 13.36 -14.53
N ARG A 263 -13.99 12.27 -13.94
CA ARG A 263 -14.73 12.25 -12.67
C ARG A 263 -14.61 10.90 -12.00
N TRP A 264 -14.99 10.85 -10.73
CA TRP A 264 -15.14 9.64 -9.96
C TRP A 264 -16.43 8.90 -10.34
N VAL A 265 -16.33 7.59 -10.55
CA VAL A 265 -17.47 6.72 -10.90
C VAL A 265 -17.40 5.40 -10.13
N SER A 266 -18.53 4.76 -9.88
CA SER A 266 -18.58 3.48 -9.13
C SER A 266 -18.17 2.25 -9.96
N ASN A 267 -18.16 2.35 -11.28
CA ASN A 267 -17.80 1.23 -12.15
C ASN A 267 -16.28 1.10 -12.29
N ILE A 268 -15.69 0.11 -11.62
CA ILE A 268 -14.26 -0.24 -11.70
C ILE A 268 -13.73 -0.39 -13.14
N ARG A 269 -14.54 -0.93 -14.06
CA ARG A 269 -14.11 -1.14 -15.46
C ARG A 269 -14.03 0.15 -16.27
N ALA A 270 -14.56 1.26 -15.75
CA ALA A 270 -14.46 2.57 -16.36
C ALA A 270 -13.19 3.33 -15.93
N ALA A 271 -12.37 2.76 -15.02
CA ALA A 271 -11.15 3.38 -14.56
C ALA A 271 -10.16 3.61 -15.72
N ALA A 272 -9.77 4.87 -15.91
CA ALA A 272 -8.82 5.26 -16.94
C ALA A 272 -7.38 5.03 -16.48
N ASP A 273 -6.48 4.90 -17.45
CA ASP A 273 -5.05 4.84 -17.19
C ASP A 273 -4.56 6.23 -16.79
N ILE A 274 -3.85 6.32 -15.65
CA ILE A 274 -3.20 7.55 -15.18
C ILE A 274 -1.70 7.55 -15.45
N VAL A 275 -1.11 6.36 -15.61
CA VAL A 275 0.28 6.15 -16.05
C VAL A 275 0.26 5.04 -17.12
N PRO A 276 0.93 5.24 -18.26
CA PRO A 276 0.91 4.26 -19.35
C PRO A 276 1.52 2.91 -18.97
N PRO A 277 1.21 1.83 -19.72
CA PRO A 277 1.63 0.49 -19.38
C PRO A 277 3.13 0.23 -19.22
N SER A 278 3.33 -0.91 -18.54
CA SER A 278 4.57 -1.57 -18.09
C SER A 278 4.98 -1.14 -16.69
N ILE A 279 4.07 -1.42 -15.75
CA ILE A 279 4.25 -1.17 -14.32
C ILE A 279 4.18 -2.51 -13.60
N GLY A 280 5.29 -2.89 -12.97
CA GLY A 280 5.36 -3.90 -11.92
C GLY A 280 5.11 -3.29 -10.55
N GLU A 281 5.20 -4.11 -9.51
CA GLU A 281 5.01 -3.78 -8.10
C GLU A 281 5.33 -2.30 -7.79
N LEU A 282 4.36 -1.58 -7.23
CA LEU A 282 4.41 -0.12 -7.09
C LEU A 282 4.19 0.36 -5.66
N SER A 283 4.72 1.55 -5.38
CA SER A 283 4.40 2.36 -4.21
C SER A 283 4.14 3.80 -4.61
N VAL A 284 3.36 4.49 -3.79
CA VAL A 284 3.07 5.91 -3.97
C VAL A 284 3.19 6.61 -2.63
N ALA A 285 3.75 7.80 -2.62
CA ALA A 285 3.86 8.64 -1.42
C ALA A 285 3.72 10.12 -1.78
N TRP A 286 3.35 10.94 -0.81
CA TRP A 286 3.35 12.39 -0.93
C TRP A 286 4.65 12.96 -0.34
N SER A 287 5.35 13.78 -1.11
CA SER A 287 6.42 14.65 -0.62
C SER A 287 5.85 16.04 -0.32
N ALA A 288 5.75 16.36 0.96
CA ALA A 288 5.33 17.68 1.41
C ALA A 288 6.38 18.76 1.09
N ALA A 289 7.68 18.44 1.17
CA ALA A 289 8.76 19.37 0.86
C ALA A 289 8.67 19.89 -0.59
N HIS A 290 8.29 19.00 -1.52
CA HIS A 290 8.26 19.30 -2.95
C HIS A 290 6.85 19.59 -3.48
N GLN A 291 5.81 19.37 -2.67
CA GLN A 291 4.41 19.42 -3.09
C GLN A 291 4.16 18.51 -4.30
N ARG A 292 4.57 17.25 -4.16
CA ARG A 292 4.52 16.23 -5.23
C ARG A 292 4.09 14.87 -4.72
N TRP A 293 3.23 14.23 -5.49
CA TRP A 293 3.03 12.79 -5.45
C TRP A 293 4.21 12.12 -6.15
N LEU A 294 4.75 11.08 -5.55
CA LEU A 294 5.83 10.26 -6.07
C LEU A 294 5.30 8.84 -6.28
N MET A 295 5.49 8.27 -7.46
CA MET A 295 5.18 6.87 -7.76
C MET A 295 6.47 6.15 -8.14
N MET A 296 6.82 5.13 -7.38
CA MET A 296 7.97 4.29 -7.63
C MET A 296 7.52 2.89 -8.01
N TYR A 297 8.08 2.32 -9.07
CA TYR A 297 7.69 1.00 -9.56
C TYR A 297 8.81 0.34 -10.37
N TYR A 298 8.72 -0.98 -10.54
CA TYR A 298 9.61 -1.72 -11.43
C TYR A 298 9.09 -1.67 -12.87
N GLU A 299 9.90 -1.18 -13.81
CA GLU A 299 9.59 -1.14 -15.25
C GLU A 299 10.29 -2.33 -15.94
N PRO A 300 9.53 -3.33 -16.44
CA PRO A 300 10.09 -4.60 -16.89
C PRO A 300 10.85 -4.53 -18.23
N ASN A 301 10.57 -3.55 -19.09
CA ASN A 301 11.23 -3.42 -20.40
C ASN A 301 12.64 -2.83 -20.26
N LEU A 302 12.79 -1.86 -19.34
CA LEU A 302 14.04 -1.23 -18.94
C LEU A 302 14.79 -2.09 -17.93
N ARG A 303 14.09 -2.99 -17.22
CA ARG A 303 14.63 -3.80 -16.13
C ARG A 303 15.24 -2.90 -15.05
N ALA A 304 14.45 -1.91 -14.64
CA ALA A 304 14.87 -0.83 -13.74
C ALA A 304 13.72 -0.44 -12.80
N ILE A 305 14.07 0.03 -11.59
CA ILE A 305 13.14 0.80 -10.77
C ILE A 305 13.16 2.23 -11.27
N VAL A 306 11.96 2.78 -11.46
CA VAL A 306 11.77 4.16 -11.91
C VAL A 306 10.92 4.95 -10.94
N LEU A 307 11.09 6.27 -10.95
CA LEU A 307 10.28 7.24 -10.23
C LEU A 307 9.54 8.14 -11.23
N ARG A 308 8.26 8.41 -10.96
CA ARG A 308 7.48 9.49 -11.57
C ARG A 308 6.97 10.42 -10.49
N GLN A 309 6.70 11.66 -10.86
CA GLN A 309 6.10 12.66 -9.98
C GLN A 309 4.84 13.27 -10.58
N SER A 310 3.95 13.81 -9.75
CA SER A 310 2.73 14.50 -10.19
C SER A 310 2.27 15.55 -9.18
N PRO A 311 1.66 16.67 -9.61
CA PRO A 311 1.01 17.61 -8.70
C PRO A 311 -0.28 17.05 -8.06
N ALA A 312 -0.91 16.03 -8.66
CA ALA A 312 -2.16 15.45 -8.19
C ALA A 312 -2.18 13.91 -8.36
N PRO A 313 -2.95 13.15 -7.58
CA PRO A 313 -3.00 11.69 -7.71
C PRO A 313 -3.54 11.26 -9.10
N THR A 314 -4.39 12.08 -9.72
CA THR A 314 -4.95 11.87 -11.06
C THR A 314 -3.99 12.21 -12.20
N GLY A 315 -2.81 12.76 -11.91
CA GLY A 315 -1.86 13.24 -12.91
C GLY A 315 -1.96 14.75 -13.19
N PRO A 316 -1.27 15.26 -14.23
CA PRO A 316 -0.41 14.48 -15.12
C PRO A 316 0.85 13.96 -14.42
N TRP A 317 1.20 12.71 -14.69
CA TRP A 317 2.43 12.10 -14.19
C TRP A 317 3.60 12.40 -15.14
N SER A 318 4.76 12.75 -14.58
CA SER A 318 5.98 13.03 -15.33
C SER A 318 6.50 11.82 -16.10
N ASP A 319 7.48 12.04 -16.97
CA ASP A 319 8.31 10.97 -17.52
C ASP A 319 9.06 10.19 -16.43
N MET A 320 9.52 8.99 -16.79
CA MET A 320 10.26 8.09 -15.90
C MET A 320 11.67 8.61 -15.64
N GLN A 321 12.09 8.52 -14.39
CA GLN A 321 13.49 8.68 -14.00
C GLN A 321 14.01 7.36 -13.43
N ILE A 322 15.15 6.87 -13.93
CA ILE A 322 15.76 5.63 -13.44
C ILE A 322 16.37 5.87 -12.06
N VAL A 323 15.97 5.06 -11.09
CA VAL A 323 16.47 5.07 -9.71
C VAL A 323 17.46 3.94 -9.47
N ALA A 324 17.16 2.74 -9.99
CA ALA A 324 18.04 1.58 -9.87
C ALA A 324 17.95 0.71 -11.12
N ASP A 325 19.07 0.16 -11.58
CA ASP A 325 19.17 -0.61 -12.82
C ASP A 325 19.65 -2.04 -12.57
N SER A 326 19.12 -3.00 -13.33
CA SER A 326 19.46 -4.43 -13.17
C SER A 326 20.90 -4.79 -13.53
N ARG A 327 21.64 -3.89 -14.18
CA ARG A 327 23.10 -4.01 -14.37
C ARG A 327 23.85 -3.89 -13.04
N ASP A 328 23.39 -3.01 -12.15
CA ASP A 328 24.01 -2.78 -10.84
C ASP A 328 23.38 -3.67 -9.76
N TYR A 329 22.05 -3.89 -9.87
CA TYR A 329 21.28 -4.70 -8.95
C TYR A 329 20.54 -5.84 -9.67
N PRO A 330 21.24 -6.94 -10.03
CA PRO A 330 20.59 -8.06 -10.69
C PRO A 330 19.34 -8.54 -9.94
N GLY A 331 18.28 -8.79 -10.70
CA GLY A 331 17.01 -9.31 -10.21
C GLY A 331 16.21 -8.34 -9.32
N LEU A 332 16.46 -7.04 -9.37
CA LEU A 332 15.71 -6.02 -8.61
C LEU A 332 14.23 -5.96 -9.00
N TYR A 333 13.35 -5.73 -8.02
CA TYR A 333 11.92 -5.43 -8.22
C TYR A 333 11.28 -4.93 -6.91
N ALA A 334 9.98 -4.65 -6.94
CA ALA A 334 9.19 -4.30 -5.75
C ALA A 334 9.75 -3.14 -4.92
N PRO A 335 9.87 -1.94 -5.52
CA PRO A 335 10.22 -0.73 -4.79
C PRO A 335 9.06 -0.23 -3.91
N TYR A 336 9.22 -0.27 -2.59
CA TYR A 336 8.23 0.32 -1.68
C TYR A 336 8.80 1.49 -0.88
N ILE A 337 8.34 2.70 -1.17
CA ILE A 337 8.69 3.92 -0.43
C ILE A 337 8.32 3.74 1.05
N VAL A 338 9.24 4.13 1.94
CA VAL A 338 9.04 4.08 3.40
C VAL A 338 7.95 5.08 3.81
N PRO A 339 6.86 4.64 4.45
CA PRO A 339 5.81 5.55 4.93
C PRO A 339 6.26 6.32 6.17
N GLY A 340 5.64 7.47 6.42
CA GLY A 340 5.82 8.24 7.66
C GLY A 340 7.17 8.96 7.79
N THR A 341 8.02 8.89 6.77
CA THR A 341 9.27 9.66 6.71
C THR A 341 9.10 10.88 5.82
N ASP A 342 9.72 11.99 6.21
CA ASP A 342 9.74 13.19 5.37
C ASP A 342 10.57 12.91 4.11
N ILE A 343 9.92 12.99 2.95
CA ILE A 343 10.58 12.89 1.65
C ILE A 343 11.01 14.30 1.23
N ASP A 344 12.21 14.69 1.65
CA ASP A 344 12.85 15.96 1.32
C ASP A 344 14.05 15.71 0.39
N SER A 345 15.28 15.74 0.93
CA SER A 345 16.50 15.53 0.15
C SER A 345 16.78 14.06 -0.17
N GLU A 346 16.16 13.14 0.55
CA GLU A 346 16.33 11.70 0.38
C GLU A 346 14.96 11.00 0.35
N VAL A 347 14.86 9.96 -0.48
CA VAL A 347 13.76 8.99 -0.43
C VAL A 347 14.33 7.64 -0.02
N TYR A 348 13.73 7.03 1.00
CA TYR A 348 14.03 5.66 1.42
C TYR A 348 12.96 4.72 0.89
N PHE A 349 13.38 3.54 0.45
CA PHE A 349 12.48 2.53 -0.09
C PHE A 349 13.06 1.14 0.09
N THR A 350 12.22 0.12 0.22
CA THR A 350 12.68 -1.28 0.12
C THR A 350 12.76 -1.72 -1.33
N MET A 351 13.69 -2.61 -1.63
CA MET A 351 13.87 -3.24 -2.93
C MET A 351 14.12 -4.73 -2.73
N SER A 352 13.33 -5.55 -3.42
CA SER A 352 13.55 -6.99 -3.47
C SER A 352 14.61 -7.32 -4.52
N ARG A 353 15.38 -8.37 -4.29
CA ARG A 353 16.22 -9.01 -5.31
C ARG A 353 15.89 -10.49 -5.38
N TRP A 354 15.70 -11.02 -6.58
CA TRP A 354 15.41 -12.44 -6.82
C TRP A 354 16.67 -13.31 -6.93
N LYS A 355 17.66 -12.85 -7.70
CA LYS A 355 18.94 -13.55 -7.95
C LYS A 355 20.10 -12.55 -7.89
N PRO A 356 21.30 -12.93 -7.42
CA PRO A 356 21.70 -14.26 -6.94
C PRO A 356 21.26 -14.54 -5.49
N LEU A 357 20.68 -13.56 -4.80
CA LEU A 357 20.23 -13.66 -3.43
C LEU A 357 18.77 -13.21 -3.34
N TYR A 358 17.90 -14.06 -2.81
CA TYR A 358 16.48 -13.77 -2.66
C TYR A 358 16.19 -13.07 -1.34
N ASN A 359 16.26 -11.74 -1.29
CA ASN A 359 16.08 -10.97 -0.05
C ASN A 359 15.62 -9.53 -0.31
N VAL A 360 15.17 -8.86 0.75
CA VAL A 360 14.77 -7.45 0.74
C VAL A 360 15.89 -6.56 1.29
N PHE A 361 16.11 -5.43 0.63
CA PHE A 361 17.12 -4.44 0.95
C PHE A 361 16.46 -3.09 1.21
N LEU A 362 16.94 -2.36 2.20
CA LEU A 362 16.66 -0.94 2.34
C LEU A 362 17.59 -0.16 1.43
N MET A 363 17.00 0.70 0.63
CA MET A 363 17.66 1.55 -0.36
C MET A 363 17.40 3.02 -0.01
N LYS A 364 18.24 3.88 -0.54
CA LYS A 364 18.00 5.32 -0.56
C LYS A 364 18.41 5.94 -1.89
N ALA A 365 17.78 7.04 -2.26
CA ALA A 365 18.20 7.91 -3.35
C ALA A 365 18.02 9.38 -2.94
N ARG A 366 18.80 10.28 -3.54
CA ARG A 366 18.61 11.72 -3.34
C ARG A 366 17.51 12.25 -4.25
N ILE A 367 16.74 13.20 -3.74
CA ILE A 367 15.75 13.96 -4.50
C ILE A 367 16.08 15.44 -4.37
N GLU A 368 16.21 16.12 -5.50
CA GLU A 368 16.54 17.54 -5.53
C GLU A 368 15.67 18.26 -6.58
N PRO A 369 15.30 19.52 -6.35
CA PRO A 369 14.71 20.36 -7.39
C PRO A 369 15.61 20.45 -8.61
N GLU A 370 15.04 20.30 -9.79
CA GLU A 370 15.74 20.54 -11.04
C GLU A 370 16.17 22.01 -11.10
N THR A 371 17.48 22.24 -11.08
CA THR A 371 18.01 23.59 -11.26
C THR A 371 17.71 24.04 -12.69
N PRO A 372 17.03 25.19 -12.89
CA PRO A 372 16.80 25.69 -14.24
C PRO A 372 18.13 25.91 -14.96
N ALA A 373 18.25 25.37 -16.17
CA ALA A 373 19.41 25.64 -17.00
C ALA A 373 19.50 27.15 -17.28
N ILE A 374 20.50 27.83 -16.71
CA ILE A 374 20.79 29.22 -17.04
C ILE A 374 21.34 29.23 -18.47
N SER A 375 20.48 29.58 -19.43
CA SER A 375 20.92 29.87 -20.79
C SER A 375 21.67 31.19 -20.77
N VAL A 376 22.99 31.12 -20.73
CA VAL A 376 23.84 32.29 -20.98
C VAL A 376 23.67 32.64 -22.47
N ARG A 377 22.80 33.60 -22.78
CA ARG A 377 22.83 34.26 -24.08
C ARG A 377 24.16 35.00 -24.16
N ALA A 378 25.07 34.51 -24.99
CA ALA A 378 26.22 35.29 -25.42
C ALA A 378 25.67 36.55 -26.09
N THR A 379 25.91 37.71 -25.47
CA THR A 379 25.75 39.01 -26.14
C THR A 379 26.91 39.15 -27.12
N GLU A 380 26.60 39.15 -28.41
CA GLU A 380 27.51 39.61 -29.48
C GLU A 380 27.71 41.13 -29.42
#